data_AF-A0A967WIV0-F1
#
_entry.id   AF-A0A967WIV0-F1
#
_cell.length_a   1.000
_cell.length_b   1.000
_cell.length_c   1.000
_cell.angle_alpha   90.00
_cell.angle_beta   90.00
_cell.angle_gamma   90.00
#
_symmetry.space_group_name_H-M   'P 1'
#
loop_
_entity.id
_entity.type
_entity.pdbx_description
1 polymer ?
#
loop_
_entity_poly.entity_id
_entity_poly.type
_entity_poly.pdbx_seq_one_letter_code
_entity_poly.pdbx_strand_id
1 'polypeptide(L)'
;MLEAIRQELVTLNQALPEQGLVSWTSGNVSIRDPETGYVAIKSSGTKFADLTAESMVVVDLEAKVIDGQLKPSSDTASHLVIYRHR
;
A
#
# COMPACT_ATOMS: atom_id res chain seq x y z
N MET A 1 -2.62 12.96 2.35
CA MET A 1 -3.79 12.37 3.06
C MET A 1 -3.33 11.10 3.77
N LEU A 2 -3.87 10.74 4.95
CA LEU A 2 -3.47 9.55 5.73
C LEU A 2 -1.96 9.46 6.02
N GLU A 3 -1.32 10.56 6.40
CA GLU A 3 0.15 10.66 6.50
C GLU A 3 0.77 9.62 7.46
N ALA A 4 0.19 9.47 8.66
CA ALA A 4 0.69 8.51 9.64
C ALA A 4 0.62 7.06 9.11
N ILE A 5 -0.48 6.68 8.47
CA ILE A 5 -0.66 5.35 7.86
C ILE A 5 0.33 5.14 6.72
N ARG A 6 0.54 6.15 5.86
CA ARG A 6 1.52 6.06 4.76
C ARG A 6 2.93 5.85 5.30
N GLN A 7 3.31 6.55 6.37
CA GLN A 7 4.61 6.40 7.00
C GLN A 7 4.79 5.01 7.64
N GLU A 8 3.78 4.50 8.33
CA GLU A 8 3.77 3.13 8.87
C GLU A 8 3.91 2.11 7.74
N LEU A 9 3.20 2.33 6.63
CA LEU A 9 3.23 1.44 5.48
C LEU A 9 4.60 1.37 4.80
N VAL A 10 5.35 2.47 4.78
CA VAL A 10 6.76 2.48 4.33
C VAL A 10 7.59 1.54 5.19
N THR A 11 7.53 1.68 6.51
CA THR A 11 8.29 0.83 7.45
C THR A 11 7.94 -0.65 7.27
N LEU A 12 6.66 -0.99 7.16
CA LEU A 12 6.22 -2.39 6.95
C LEU A 12 6.72 -2.96 5.62
N ASN A 13 6.66 -2.18 4.53
CA ASN A 13 7.16 -2.65 3.24
C ASN A 13 8.69 -2.80 3.25
N GLN A 14 9.44 -1.93 3.94
CA GLN A 14 10.90 -2.03 4.07
C GLN A 14 11.34 -3.23 4.92
N ALA A 15 10.54 -3.64 5.90
CA ALA A 15 10.81 -4.85 6.69
C ALA A 15 10.73 -6.14 5.85
N LEU A 16 9.93 -6.19 4.77
CA LEU A 16 9.79 -7.38 3.93
C LEU A 16 11.13 -7.88 3.34
N PRO A 17 11.92 -7.05 2.62
CA PRO A 17 13.22 -7.48 2.11
C PRO A 17 14.25 -7.72 3.22
N GLU A 18 14.20 -6.97 4.33
CA GLU A 18 15.10 -7.18 5.48
C GLU A 18 14.94 -8.57 6.09
N GLN A 19 13.71 -9.10 6.09
CA GLN A 19 13.39 -10.45 6.56
C GLN A 19 13.48 -11.52 5.46
N GLY A 20 13.93 -11.18 4.26
CA GLY A 20 14.07 -12.12 3.14
C GLY A 20 12.74 -12.68 2.60
N LEU A 21 11.63 -11.98 2.82
CA LEU A 21 10.29 -12.44 2.42
C LEU A 21 9.94 -12.12 0.96
N VAL A 22 10.69 -11.22 0.33
CA VAL A 22 10.43 -10.72 -1.03
C VAL A 22 11.74 -10.56 -1.81
N SER A 23 11.63 -10.48 -3.13
CA SER A 23 12.74 -10.16 -4.03
C SER A 23 12.38 -9.02 -4.98
N TRP A 24 13.36 -8.16 -5.26
CA TRP A 24 13.25 -7.01 -6.16
C TRP A 24 12.06 -6.09 -5.82
N THR A 25 11.06 -5.96 -6.69
CA THR A 25 9.86 -5.14 -6.45
C THR A 25 8.62 -5.97 -6.08
N SER A 26 8.74 -7.31 -6.06
CA SER A 26 7.62 -8.21 -5.76
C SER A 26 7.14 -8.06 -4.31
N GLY A 27 5.86 -8.29 -4.07
CA GLY A 27 5.25 -8.14 -2.75
C GLY A 27 4.83 -6.70 -2.41
N ASN A 28 3.84 -6.60 -1.55
CA ASN A 28 3.27 -5.34 -1.09
C ASN A 28 2.49 -5.56 0.23
N VAL A 29 2.33 -4.46 0.96
CA VAL A 29 1.45 -4.37 2.14
C VAL A 29 0.40 -3.29 1.87
N SER A 30 -0.75 -3.41 2.51
CA SER A 30 -1.75 -2.33 2.62
C SER A 30 -2.23 -2.16 4.05
N ILE A 31 -2.74 -0.97 4.37
CA ILE A 31 -3.43 -0.66 5.63
C ILE A 31 -4.77 -0.02 5.29
N ARG A 32 -5.85 -0.49 5.94
CA ARG A 32 -7.17 0.17 5.90
C ARG A 32 -7.27 1.15 7.06
N ASP A 33 -7.60 2.40 6.76
CA ASP A 33 -7.96 3.40 7.75
C ASP A 33 -9.37 3.09 8.29
N PRO A 34 -9.55 2.85 9.60
CA PRO A 34 -10.86 2.52 10.17
C PRO A 34 -11.83 3.70 10.18
N GLU A 35 -11.35 4.95 10.14
CA GLU A 35 -12.20 6.13 10.21
C GLU A 35 -12.88 6.41 8.86
N THR A 36 -12.12 6.38 7.77
CA THR A 36 -12.63 6.68 6.42
C THR A 36 -12.99 5.44 5.61
N GLY A 37 -12.46 4.27 5.97
CA GLY A 37 -12.57 3.05 5.19
C GLY A 37 -11.64 3.00 3.97
N TYR A 38 -10.83 4.03 3.74
CA TYR A 38 -9.86 4.05 2.65
C TYR A 38 -8.66 3.12 2.92
N VAL A 39 -8.02 2.69 1.85
CA VAL A 39 -6.90 1.73 1.90
C VAL A 39 -5.67 2.37 1.29
N ALA A 40 -4.61 2.50 2.09
CA ALA A 40 -3.29 2.85 1.59
C ALA A 40 -2.55 1.57 1.17
N ILE A 41 -1.95 1.56 -0.02
CA ILE A 41 -1.21 0.42 -0.57
C ILE A 41 0.08 0.87 -1.27
N LYS A 42 1.10 0.00 -1.27
CA LYS A 42 2.35 0.22 -2.01
C LYS A 42 2.08 0.50 -3.49
N SER A 43 2.82 1.43 -4.09
CA SER A 43 2.79 1.67 -5.54
C SER A 43 3.43 0.54 -6.34
N SER A 44 2.91 0.31 -7.54
CA SER A 44 3.43 -0.70 -8.45
C SER A 44 4.79 -0.30 -9.03
N GLY A 45 5.74 -1.23 -9.05
CA GLY A 45 7.05 -1.06 -9.69
C GLY A 45 8.08 -0.22 -8.90
N THR A 46 7.68 0.36 -7.76
CA THR A 46 8.61 1.09 -6.89
C THR A 46 9.46 0.13 -6.08
N LYS A 47 10.78 0.34 -6.07
CA LYS A 47 11.71 -0.46 -5.25
C LYS A 47 11.50 -0.17 -3.78
N PHE A 48 11.67 -1.17 -2.93
CA PHE A 48 11.50 -1.02 -1.47
C PHE A 48 12.39 0.07 -0.85
N ALA A 49 13.63 0.19 -1.32
CA ALA A 49 14.57 1.22 -0.85
C ALA A 49 14.16 2.65 -1.23
N ASP A 50 13.30 2.81 -2.25
CA ASP A 50 12.85 4.11 -2.77
C ASP A 50 11.43 4.45 -2.30
N LEU A 51 10.84 3.66 -1.40
CA LEU A 51 9.50 3.93 -0.88
C LEU A 51 9.51 5.14 0.05
N THR A 52 8.54 6.03 -0.16
CA THR A 52 8.26 7.19 0.69
C THR A 52 6.77 7.22 1.00
N ALA A 53 6.36 8.06 1.96
CA ALA A 53 4.94 8.20 2.29
C ALA A 53 4.12 8.67 1.07
N GLU A 54 4.69 9.55 0.25
CA GLU A 54 4.07 10.08 -0.97
C GLU A 54 3.95 9.04 -2.08
N SER A 55 4.82 8.02 -2.09
CA SER A 55 4.76 6.94 -3.08
C SER A 55 3.68 5.89 -2.77
N MET A 56 3.04 5.95 -1.60
CA MET A 56 1.84 5.17 -1.31
C MET A 56 0.63 5.71 -2.07
N VAL A 57 -0.27 4.81 -2.45
CA VAL A 57 -1.52 5.16 -3.14
C VAL A 57 -2.69 4.85 -2.22
N VAL A 58 -3.61 5.79 -2.08
CA VAL A 58 -4.84 5.64 -1.32
C VAL A 58 -5.98 5.36 -2.28
N VAL A 59 -6.69 4.26 -2.05
CA VAL A 59 -7.87 3.86 -2.82
C VAL A 59 -9.07 3.70 -1.90
N ASP A 60 -10.27 3.78 -2.45
CA ASP A 60 -11.48 3.31 -1.77
C ASP A 60 -11.66 1.79 -1.92
N LEU A 61 -12.70 1.27 -1.25
CA LEU A 61 -13.02 -0.15 -1.34
C LEU A 61 -13.47 -0.58 -2.74
N GLU A 62 -13.78 0.32 -3.68
CA GLU A 62 -14.12 0.03 -5.08
C GLU A 62 -12.90 0.12 -6.02
N ALA A 63 -11.70 0.30 -5.47
CA ALA A 63 -10.43 0.47 -6.19
C ALA A 63 -10.29 1.80 -6.93
N LYS A 64 -11.12 2.81 -6.62
CA LYS A 64 -10.92 4.15 -7.13
C LYS A 64 -9.78 4.82 -6.36
N VAL A 65 -8.84 5.42 -7.08
CA VAL A 65 -7.76 6.21 -6.48
C VAL A 65 -8.36 7.49 -5.89
N ILE A 66 -8.15 7.68 -4.58
CA ILE A 66 -8.57 8.86 -3.82
C ILE A 66 -7.41 9.85 -3.69
N ASP A 67 -6.20 9.35 -3.49
CA ASP A 67 -4.99 10.18 -3.37
C ASP A 67 -3.73 9.41 -3.79
N GLY A 68 -2.78 10.09 -4.43
CA GLY A 68 -1.53 9.53 -4.96
C GLY A 68 -1.32 9.76 -6.46
N GLN A 69 -0.06 9.91 -6.86
CA GLN A 69 0.34 10.19 -8.26
C GLN A 69 0.82 8.93 -9.01
N LEU A 70 1.13 7.87 -8.27
CA LEU A 70 1.61 6.61 -8.84
C LEU A 70 0.47 5.61 -9.03
N LYS A 71 0.75 4.54 -9.78
CA LYS A 71 -0.18 3.42 -9.91
C LYS A 71 -0.16 2.59 -8.62
N PRO A 72 -1.32 2.20 -8.08
CA PRO A 72 -1.37 1.26 -6.96
C PRO A 72 -0.84 -0.11 -7.39
N SER A 73 -0.53 -0.98 -6.42
CA SER A 73 -0.11 -2.36 -6.67
C SER A 73 -1.05 -3.09 -7.64
N SER A 74 -0.52 -4.02 -8.44
CA SER A 74 -1.34 -4.93 -9.26
C SER A 74 -2.27 -5.80 -8.40
N ASP A 75 -1.90 -6.04 -7.14
CA ASP A 75 -2.64 -6.88 -6.21
C ASP A 75 -3.73 -6.13 -5.42
N THR A 76 -3.97 -4.84 -5.72
CA THR A 76 -4.97 -4.03 -5.00
C THR A 76 -6.33 -4.70 -4.94
N ALA A 77 -6.81 -5.27 -6.04
CA ALA A 77 -8.12 -5.96 -6.06
C ALA A 77 -8.20 -7.09 -5.02
N SER A 78 -7.13 -7.87 -4.86
CA SER A 78 -7.06 -8.97 -3.88
C SER A 78 -7.14 -8.45 -2.44
N HIS A 79 -6.45 -7.35 -2.13
CA HIS A 79 -6.49 -6.72 -0.81
C HIS A 79 -7.89 -6.19 -0.48
N LEU A 80 -8.53 -5.52 -1.45
CA LEU A 80 -9.86 -4.96 -1.26
C LEU A 80 -10.93 -6.02 -1.04
N VAL A 81 -10.82 -7.19 -1.69
CA VAL A 81 -11.74 -8.32 -1.42
C VAL A 81 -11.66 -8.74 0.05
N ILE A 82 -10.46 -8.83 0.63
CA ILE A 82 -10.30 -9.18 2.06
C ILE A 82 -10.98 -8.12 2.93
N TYR A 83 -10.72 -6.84 2.69
CA TYR A 83 -11.32 -5.75 3.48
C TYR A 83 -12.83 -5.61 3.31
N ARG A 84 -13.41 -6.01 2.17
CA ARG A 84 -14.88 -6.01 2.01
C ARG A 84 -15.57 -7.10 2.81
N HIS A 85 -14.84 -8.16 3.18
CA HIS A 85 -15.38 -9.34 3.85
C HIS A 85 -14.89 -9.52 5.30
N ARG A 86 -14.02 -8.63 5.79
CA ARG A 86 -13.48 -8.63 7.15
C ARG A 86 -13.35 -7.20 7.70
#